data_AF-A0A6A0IR29-F1
#
_entry.id   AF-A0A6A0IR29-F1
#
_cell.length_a   1.000
_cell.length_b   1.000
_cell.length_c   1.000
_cell.angle_alpha   90.00
_cell.angle_beta   90.00
_cell.angle_gamma   90.00
#
_symmetry.space_group_name_H-M   'P 1'
#
loop_
_entity.id
_entity.type
_entity.pdbx_description
1 polymer ?
#
loop_
_entity_poly.entity_id
_entity_poly.type
_entity_poly.pdbx_seq_one_letter_code
_entity_poly.pdbx_strand_id
1 'polypeptide(L)'
;MTSRRRSRPARRPRPEEYPALAAFLRGYLHEDFDAGGNAVGDAASDALARFLEDASPEERSALAAEARRLLAAVSSVPAQQLPRLLSALGGAWEPVDGEEALSLLSRMAQAAGGPGGP
;
A
#
# COMPACT_ATOMS: atom_id res chain seq x y z
N MET A 1 25.36 -14.97 22.28
CA MET A 1 23.94 -15.32 22.40
C MET A 1 23.13 -14.35 21.55
N THR A 2 22.66 -14.79 20.39
CA THR A 2 21.87 -13.98 19.46
C THR A 2 20.48 -13.75 20.03
N SER A 3 20.17 -12.49 20.39
CA SER A 3 18.81 -12.06 20.73
C SER A 3 17.89 -12.33 19.55
N ARG A 4 17.13 -13.42 19.60
CA ARG A 4 15.92 -13.57 18.79
C ARG A 4 14.99 -12.44 19.22
N ARG A 5 15.02 -11.32 18.49
CA ARG A 5 13.95 -10.31 18.55
C ARG A 5 12.67 -11.10 18.35
N ARG A 6 11.88 -11.25 19.42
CA ARG A 6 10.54 -11.83 19.30
C ARG A 6 9.81 -10.90 18.35
N SER A 7 9.60 -11.35 17.11
CA SER A 7 8.71 -10.69 16.17
C SER A 7 7.33 -10.68 16.83
N ARG A 8 7.00 -9.58 17.51
CA ARG A 8 5.66 -9.36 18.03
C ARG A 8 4.75 -9.36 16.80
N PRO A 9 3.69 -10.18 16.74
CA PRO A 9 2.82 -10.19 15.59
C PRO A 9 2.32 -8.76 15.39
N ALA A 10 2.59 -8.22 14.20
CA ALA A 10 2.10 -6.90 13.83
C ALA A 10 0.59 -6.91 14.00
N ARG A 11 0.04 -5.90 14.68
CA ARG A 11 -1.41 -5.72 14.72
C ARG A 11 -1.88 -5.57 13.27
N ARG A 12 -2.81 -6.42 12.84
CA ARG A 12 -3.36 -6.33 11.48
C ARG A 12 -3.99 -4.95 11.30
N PRO A 13 -3.63 -4.20 10.25
CA PRO A 13 -4.27 -2.93 9.96
C PRO A 13 -5.74 -3.18 9.61
N ARG A 14 -6.62 -2.25 10.00
CA ARG A 14 -8.06 -2.35 9.73
C ARG A 14 -8.47 -1.29 8.70
N PRO A 15 -9.38 -1.59 7.77
CA PRO A 15 -9.87 -0.60 6.80
C PRO A 15 -10.39 0.70 7.44
N GLU A 16 -11.00 0.59 8.62
CA GLU A 16 -11.52 1.74 9.39
C GLU A 16 -10.41 2.68 9.90
N GLU A 17 -9.19 2.17 10.09
CA GLU A 17 -8.03 2.95 10.54
C GLU A 17 -7.27 3.59 9.37
N TYR A 18 -7.51 3.09 8.15
CA TYR A 18 -6.86 3.51 6.91
C TYR A 18 -7.90 3.63 5.78
N PRO A 19 -8.88 4.53 5.90
CA PRO A 19 -9.98 4.64 4.95
C PRO A 19 -9.52 5.01 3.54
N ALA A 20 -8.51 5.86 3.38
CA ALA A 20 -8.00 6.24 2.05
C ALA A 20 -7.26 5.08 1.36
N LEU A 21 -6.42 4.35 2.11
CA LEU A 21 -5.78 3.13 1.59
C LEU A 21 -6.82 2.06 1.24
N ALA A 22 -7.81 1.84 2.10
CA ALA A 22 -8.87 0.87 1.84
C ALA A 22 -9.70 1.24 0.61
N ALA A 23 -10.02 2.52 0.42
CA ALA A 23 -10.72 3.02 -0.75
C ALA A 23 -9.91 2.79 -2.03
N PHE A 24 -8.61 3.11 -2.03
CA PHE A 24 -7.72 2.82 -3.16
C PHE A 24 -7.68 1.33 -3.50
N LEU A 25 -7.39 0.49 -2.50
CA LEU A 25 -7.24 -0.96 -2.70
C LEU A 25 -8.54 -1.60 -3.21
N ARG A 26 -9.69 -1.16 -2.72
CA ARG A 26 -11.00 -1.67 -3.16
C ARG A 26 -11.49 -1.06 -4.46
N GLY A 27 -11.07 0.15 -4.81
CA GLY A 27 -11.53 0.86 -6.00
C GLY A 27 -10.70 0.56 -7.24
N TYR A 28 -9.37 0.42 -7.07
CA TYR A 28 -8.43 0.29 -8.19
C TYR A 28 -7.72 -1.07 -8.23
N LEU A 29 -7.72 -1.82 -7.12
CA LEU A 29 -7.10 -3.14 -7.00
C LEU A 29 -8.14 -4.20 -6.57
N HIS A 30 -9.33 -4.18 -7.17
CA HIS A 30 -10.46 -5.09 -6.87
C HIS A 30 -10.37 -6.44 -7.58
N GLU A 31 -11.38 -7.31 -7.41
CA GLU A 31 -11.40 -8.69 -7.94
C GLU A 31 -11.34 -8.81 -9.47
N ASP A 32 -11.83 -7.80 -10.19
CA ASP A 32 -11.70 -7.67 -11.66
C ASP A 32 -10.42 -6.92 -12.07
N PHE A 33 -9.52 -6.64 -11.13
CA PHE A 33 -8.18 -6.18 -11.46
C PHE A 33 -7.52 -7.28 -12.29
N ASP A 34 -7.47 -7.07 -13.60
CA ASP A 34 -6.86 -7.98 -14.54
C ASP A 34 -5.33 -7.99 -14.31
N ALA A 35 -4.92 -8.80 -13.33
CA ALA A 35 -3.55 -9.27 -13.19
C ALA A 35 -3.25 -10.38 -14.22
N GLY A 36 -4.10 -10.51 -15.25
CA GLY A 36 -4.19 -11.63 -16.18
C GLY A 36 -2.88 -11.87 -16.92
N GLY A 37 -2.09 -12.79 -16.38
CA GLY A 37 -1.05 -13.53 -17.07
C GLY A 37 0.35 -12.93 -17.07
N ASN A 38 0.52 -11.61 -16.99
CA ASN A 38 1.83 -10.96 -17.14
C ASN A 38 2.08 -9.73 -16.24
N ALA A 39 1.22 -9.48 -15.25
CA ALA A 39 1.35 -8.35 -14.34
C ALA A 39 2.44 -8.61 -13.28
N VAL A 40 3.70 -8.69 -13.73
CA VAL A 40 4.88 -8.60 -12.88
C VAL A 40 5.19 -7.11 -12.70
N GLY A 41 5.00 -6.57 -11.49
CA GLY A 41 5.65 -5.33 -11.01
C GLY A 41 5.02 -3.98 -11.38
N ASP A 42 4.28 -3.82 -12.49
CA ASP A 42 3.81 -2.49 -12.93
C ASP A 42 2.29 -2.23 -12.82
N ALA A 43 1.45 -3.25 -12.80
CA ALA A 43 0.00 -3.04 -12.81
C ALA A 43 -0.52 -2.28 -11.57
N ALA A 44 0.08 -2.50 -10.40
CA ALA A 44 -0.26 -1.76 -9.19
C ALA A 44 0.22 -0.30 -9.23
N SER A 45 1.32 -0.03 -9.94
CA SER A 45 1.83 1.33 -10.17
C SER A 45 0.90 2.09 -11.12
N ASP A 46 0.40 1.43 -12.17
CA ASP A 46 -0.58 2.00 -13.10
C ASP A 46 -1.91 2.31 -12.40
N ALA A 47 -2.37 1.41 -11.52
CA ALA A 47 -3.54 1.65 -10.67
C ALA A 47 -3.36 2.88 -9.78
N LEU A 48 -2.18 3.04 -9.16
CA LEU A 48 -1.85 4.23 -8.39
C LEU A 48 -1.83 5.48 -9.27
N ALA A 49 -1.23 5.44 -10.46
CA ALA A 49 -1.22 6.56 -11.38
C ALA A 49 -2.64 7.02 -11.73
N ARG A 50 -3.53 6.08 -12.10
CA ARG A 50 -4.95 6.37 -12.39
C ARG A 50 -5.67 6.98 -11.19
N PHE A 51 -5.49 6.42 -10.00
CA PHE A 51 -6.04 7.01 -8.78
C PHE A 51 -5.54 8.45 -8.59
N LEU A 52 -4.25 8.72 -8.81
CA LEU A 52 -3.70 10.06 -8.66
C LEU A 52 -4.17 11.03 -9.75
N GLU A 53 -4.58 10.56 -10.92
CA GLU A 53 -5.21 11.40 -11.93
C GLU A 53 -6.62 11.83 -11.50
N ASP A 54 -7.41 10.88 -10.97
CA ASP A 54 -8.79 11.12 -10.55
C ASP A 54 -8.92 11.81 -9.17
N ALA A 55 -7.96 11.57 -8.27
CA ALA A 55 -8.04 12.01 -6.87
C ALA A 55 -7.81 13.52 -6.72
N SER A 56 -8.57 14.12 -5.80
CA SER A 56 -8.36 15.48 -5.32
C SER A 56 -7.04 15.63 -4.53
N PRO A 57 -6.49 16.85 -4.38
CA PRO A 57 -5.32 17.08 -3.54
C PRO A 57 -5.48 16.56 -2.10
N GLU A 58 -6.68 16.66 -1.53
CA GLU A 58 -7.03 16.18 -0.21
C GLU A 58 -6.96 14.65 -0.14
N GLU A 59 -7.50 13.95 -1.13
CA GLU A 59 -7.44 12.48 -1.22
C GLU A 59 -6.01 11.98 -1.40
N ARG A 60 -5.21 12.63 -2.24
CA ARG A 60 -3.78 12.31 -2.41
C ARG A 60 -3.01 12.50 -1.10
N SER A 61 -3.29 13.59 -0.39
CA SER A 61 -2.70 13.89 0.91
C SER A 61 -3.07 12.85 1.97
N ALA A 62 -4.36 12.48 2.05
CA ALA A 62 -4.85 11.45 2.95
C ALA A 62 -4.22 10.08 2.66
N LEU A 63 -4.19 9.67 1.40
CA LEU A 63 -3.56 8.42 0.98
C LEU A 63 -2.07 8.38 1.38
N ALA A 64 -1.33 9.46 1.12
CA ALA A 64 0.09 9.51 1.46
C ALA A 64 0.32 9.53 2.97
N ALA A 65 -0.50 10.24 3.74
CA ALA A 65 -0.40 10.27 5.21
C ALA A 65 -0.66 8.87 5.80
N GLU A 66 -1.67 8.17 5.31
CA GLU A 66 -1.99 6.80 5.71
C GLU A 66 -0.89 5.81 5.31
N ALA A 67 -0.36 5.91 4.08
CA ALA A 67 0.74 5.09 3.60
C ALA A 67 2.00 5.28 4.47
N ARG A 68 2.35 6.52 4.85
CA ARG A 68 3.46 6.81 5.77
C ARG A 68 3.22 6.19 7.16
N ARG A 69 2.00 6.30 7.69
CA ARG A 69 1.64 5.68 8.98
C ARG A 69 1.76 4.17 8.92
N LEU A 70 1.31 3.55 7.84
CA LEU A 70 1.43 2.11 7.65
C LEU A 70 2.89 1.68 7.52
N LEU A 71 3.69 2.37 6.70
CA LEU A 71 5.15 2.15 6.58
C LEU A 71 5.85 2.23 7.94
N ALA A 72 5.52 3.24 8.75
CA ALA A 72 6.07 3.36 10.10
C ALA A 72 5.65 2.18 11.00
N ALA A 73 4.38 1.75 10.94
CA ALA A 73 3.86 0.64 11.72
C ALA A 73 4.49 -0.71 11.31
N VAL A 74 4.80 -0.90 10.04
CA VAL A 74 5.37 -2.13 9.49
C VAL A 74 6.90 -2.13 9.41
N SER A 75 7.57 -1.03 9.75
CA SER A 75 9.04 -0.89 9.72
C SER A 75 9.79 -1.93 10.56
N SER A 76 9.14 -2.50 11.58
CA SER A 76 9.68 -3.53 12.47
C SER A 76 9.22 -4.95 12.11
N VAL A 77 8.41 -5.08 11.07
CA VAL A 77 7.78 -6.33 10.63
C VAL A 77 8.60 -6.92 9.49
N PRO A 78 8.79 -8.26 9.44
CA PRO A 78 9.44 -8.90 8.30
C PRO A 78 8.67 -8.64 7.00
N ALA A 79 9.38 -8.32 5.92
CA ALA A 79 8.77 -8.00 4.63
C ALA A 79 7.82 -9.09 4.12
N GLN A 80 8.11 -10.36 4.42
CA GLN A 80 7.27 -11.52 4.07
C GLN A 80 5.85 -11.46 4.67
N GLN A 81 5.61 -10.64 5.71
CA GLN A 81 4.28 -10.48 6.30
C GLN A 81 3.49 -9.31 5.68
N LEU A 82 4.14 -8.44 4.91
CA LEU A 82 3.52 -7.25 4.32
C LEU A 82 2.37 -7.57 3.36
N PRO A 83 2.47 -8.57 2.46
CA PRO A 83 1.35 -8.93 1.59
C PRO A 83 0.09 -9.22 2.40
N ARG A 84 0.21 -10.03 3.47
CA ARG A 84 -0.91 -10.37 4.36
C ARG A 84 -1.49 -9.18 5.12
N LEU A 85 -0.67 -8.18 5.44
CA LEU A 85 -1.14 -6.97 6.11
C LEU A 85 -1.89 -6.06 5.13
N LEU A 86 -1.43 -5.96 3.88
CA LEU A 86 -2.11 -5.20 2.83
C LEU A 86 -3.44 -5.84 2.44
N SER A 87 -3.50 -7.17 2.26
CA SER A 87 -4.76 -7.86 2.00
C SER A 87 -5.80 -7.67 3.11
N ALA A 88 -5.39 -7.39 4.35
CA ALA A 88 -6.32 -7.10 5.45
C ALA A 88 -7.02 -5.74 5.33
N LEU A 89 -6.47 -4.81 4.55
CA LEU A 89 -7.10 -3.52 4.23
C LEU A 89 -8.15 -3.64 3.11
N GLY A 90 -8.14 -4.75 2.38
CA GLY A 90 -9.03 -5.05 1.26
C GLY A 90 -8.31 -5.08 -0.09
N GLY A 91 -9.09 -5.23 -1.15
CA GLY A 91 -8.57 -5.47 -2.50
C GLY A 91 -8.30 -6.94 -2.80
N ALA A 92 -8.15 -7.27 -4.08
CA ALA A 92 -7.76 -8.59 -4.56
C ALA A 92 -6.30 -8.65 -5.03
N TRP A 93 -5.58 -7.51 -5.01
CA TRP A 93 -4.16 -7.49 -5.31
C TRP A 93 -3.36 -8.29 -4.26
N GLU A 94 -2.66 -9.30 -4.74
CA GLU A 94 -1.73 -10.12 -3.97
C GLU A 94 -0.30 -9.81 -4.46
N PRO A 95 0.48 -9.03 -3.69
CA PRO A 95 1.88 -8.78 -4.02
C PRO A 95 2.65 -10.10 -4.08
N VAL A 96 3.54 -10.23 -5.07
CA VAL A 96 4.42 -11.39 -5.26
C VAL A 96 5.32 -11.57 -4.03
N ASP A 97 5.81 -10.47 -3.48
CA ASP A 97 6.64 -10.45 -2.28
C ASP A 97 6.47 -9.17 -1.44
N GLY A 98 7.24 -9.12 -0.36
CA GLY A 98 7.24 -7.96 0.53
C GLY A 98 7.90 -6.71 -0.07
N GLU A 99 8.78 -6.85 -1.06
CA GLU A 99 9.44 -5.72 -1.72
C GLU A 99 8.46 -4.99 -2.64
N GLU A 100 7.64 -5.73 -3.40
CA GLU A 100 6.58 -5.17 -4.22
C GLU A 100 5.54 -4.42 -3.35
N ALA A 101 5.14 -5.04 -2.23
CA ALA A 101 4.27 -4.41 -1.24
C ALA A 101 4.87 -3.10 -0.67
N LEU A 102 6.16 -3.09 -0.33
CA LEU A 102 6.86 -1.89 0.15
C LEU A 102 6.99 -0.83 -0.93
N SER A 103 7.26 -1.23 -2.16
CA SER A 103 7.45 -0.34 -3.30
C SER A 103 6.17 0.45 -3.56
N LEU A 104 5.01 -0.22 -3.63
CA LEU A 104 3.74 0.46 -3.80
C LEU A 104 3.42 1.41 -2.63
N LEU A 105 3.59 0.94 -1.38
CA LEU A 105 3.36 1.78 -0.20
C LEU A 105 4.28 3.01 -0.18
N SER A 106 5.53 2.85 -0.59
CA SER A 106 6.50 3.94 -0.67
C SER A 106 6.12 4.94 -1.76
N ARG A 107 5.55 4.49 -2.88
CA ARG A 107 5.01 5.37 -3.92
C ARG A 107 3.79 6.14 -3.43
N MET A 108 2.84 5.48 -2.77
CA MET A 108 1.68 6.13 -2.16
C MET A 108 2.11 7.19 -1.14
N ALA A 109 3.08 6.86 -0.28
CA ALA A 109 3.64 7.78 0.71
C ALA A 109 4.31 9.01 0.07
N GLN A 110 4.74 8.92 -1.19
CA GLN A 110 5.33 10.03 -1.94
C GLN A 110 4.31 10.75 -2.82
N ALA A 111 3.10 10.21 -3.01
CA ALA A 111 2.09 10.76 -3.90
C ALA A 111 1.56 12.15 -3.51
N ALA A 112 1.65 12.52 -2.23
CA ALA A 112 1.36 13.87 -1.76
C ALA A 112 2.52 14.87 -1.97
N GLY A 113 3.63 14.42 -2.58
CA GLY A 113 4.85 15.19 -2.85
C GLY A 113 5.05 15.54 -4.33
N GLY A 114 3.99 15.60 -5.14
CA GLY A 114 4.06 16.28 -6.44
C GLY A 114 4.43 17.76 -6.22
N PRO A 115 5.42 18.30 -6.94
CA PRO A 115 6.07 19.56 -6.59
C PRO A 115 5.09 20.73 -6.65
N GLY A 116 5.21 21.62 -5.66
CA GLY A 116 4.86 23.00 -5.91
C GLY A 116 5.59 23.49 -7.16
N GLY A 117 4.83 23.98 -8.11
CA GLY A 117 5.24 24.87 -9.18
C GLY A 117 3.98 25.61 -9.64
N PRO A 118 4.05 26.90 -10.00
CA PRO A 118 5.21 27.79 -10.14
C PRO A 118 5.64 28.53 -8.86
#